data_AF-R6M5J5-F1
#
_entry.id   AF-R6M5J5-F1
#
_cell.length_a   1.000
_cell.length_b   1.000
_cell.length_c   1.000
_cell.angle_alpha   90.00
_cell.angle_beta   90.00
_cell.angle_gamma   90.00
#
_symmetry.space_group_name_H-M   'P 1'
#
loop_
_entity.id
_entity.type
_entity.pdbx_description
1 polymer ?
#
loop_
_entity_poly.entity_id
_entity_poly.type
_entity_poly.pdbx_seq_one_letter_code
_entity_poly.pdbx_strand_id
1 'polypeptide(L)'
;MARQHYGHKKHMNKFTIMGIVLLCAVLCFTVLYRKSALEAQCKEYNAQITELKKEKKSVDERTEELKKFEKYVDTDEYVEKIARERLGLVYKGEIIFEPDDAK
;
A
#
# COMPACT_ATOMS: atom_id res chain seq x y z
N MET A 1 -27.93 -28.16 -64.90
CA MET A 1 -26.69 -28.86 -64.48
C MET A 1 -26.23 -28.27 -63.15
N ALA A 2 -26.39 -28.99 -62.04
CA ALA A 2 -25.91 -28.53 -60.73
C ALA A 2 -24.91 -29.55 -60.20
N ARG A 3 -23.61 -29.19 -60.22
CA ARG A 3 -22.55 -29.98 -59.61
C ARG A 3 -22.49 -29.64 -58.13
N GLN A 4 -23.09 -30.47 -57.29
CA GLN A 4 -22.88 -30.41 -55.85
C GLN A 4 -21.51 -30.98 -55.53
N HIS A 5 -20.53 -30.11 -55.27
CA HIS A 5 -19.26 -30.50 -54.66
C HIS A 5 -19.48 -30.70 -53.15
N TYR A 6 -19.80 -31.93 -52.76
CA TYR A 6 -19.81 -32.33 -51.36
C TYR A 6 -18.35 -32.40 -50.86
N GLY A 7 -18.00 -31.50 -49.94
CA GLY A 7 -16.71 -31.47 -49.28
C GLY A 7 -16.42 -32.80 -48.59
N HIS A 8 -15.28 -33.41 -48.94
CA HIS A 8 -14.81 -34.64 -48.31
C HIS A 8 -14.55 -34.40 -46.82
N LYS A 9 -15.44 -34.89 -45.95
CA LYS A 9 -15.15 -35.00 -44.52
C LYS A 9 -14.07 -36.07 -44.34
N LYS A 10 -12.83 -35.61 -44.19
CA LYS A 10 -11.68 -36.46 -43.90
C LYS A 10 -11.90 -37.09 -42.51
N HIS A 11 -12.10 -38.40 -42.46
CA HIS A 11 -12.12 -39.13 -41.19
C HIS A 11 -10.71 -39.04 -40.59
N MET A 12 -10.54 -38.13 -39.64
CA MET A 12 -9.30 -38.02 -38.87
C MET A 12 -9.17 -39.26 -37.99
N ASN A 13 -7.98 -39.85 -37.99
CA ASN A 13 -7.71 -41.05 -37.22
C ASN A 13 -7.90 -40.75 -35.73
N LYS A 14 -8.67 -41.60 -35.02
CA LYS A 14 -8.98 -41.42 -33.59
C LYS A 14 -7.69 -41.31 -32.75
N PHE A 15 -6.61 -41.96 -33.18
CA PHE A 15 -5.27 -41.84 -32.60
C PHE A 15 -4.68 -40.42 -32.72
N THR A 16 -4.87 -39.75 -33.86
CA THR A 16 -4.40 -38.36 -34.04
C THR A 16 -5.19 -37.39 -33.16
N ILE A 17 -6.50 -37.59 -33.04
CA ILE A 17 -7.35 -36.80 -32.14
C ILE A 17 -6.92 -37.01 -30.68
N MET A 18 -6.70 -38.26 -30.27
CA MET A 18 -6.25 -38.60 -28.92
C MET A 18 -4.87 -37.99 -28.60
N GLY A 19 -3.95 -38.00 -29.56
CA GLY A 19 -2.65 -37.33 -29.42
C GLY A 19 -2.78 -35.82 -29.22
N ILE A 20 -3.65 -35.15 -29.99
CA ILE A 20 -3.89 -33.71 -29.85
C ILE A 20 -4.52 -33.39 -28.49
N VAL A 21 -5.49 -34.18 -28.03
CA VAL A 21 -6.13 -33.98 -26.71
C VAL A 21 -5.14 -34.14 -25.57
N LEU A 22 -4.27 -35.15 -25.62
CA LEU A 22 -3.20 -35.34 -24.63
C LEU A 22 -2.22 -34.16 -24.62
N LEU A 23 -1.84 -33.67 -25.80
CA LEU A 23 -0.92 -32.53 -25.93
C LEU A 23 -1.55 -31.25 -25.35
N CYS A 24 -2.82 -30.99 -25.65
CA CYS A 24 -3.59 -29.90 -25.04
C CYS A 24 -3.70 -30.06 -23.51
N ALA A 25 -3.95 -31.26 -23.01
CA ALA A 25 -4.05 -31.51 -21.57
C ALA A 25 -2.73 -31.21 -20.84
N VAL A 26 -1.59 -31.63 -21.39
CA VAL A 26 -0.26 -31.31 -20.84
C VAL A 26 -0.01 -29.80 -20.83
N LEU A 27 -0.34 -29.10 -21.91
CA LEU A 27 -0.23 -27.63 -21.97
C LEU A 27 -1.11 -26.95 -20.92
N CYS A 28 -2.38 -27.32 -20.81
CA CYS A 28 -3.29 -26.79 -19.79
C CYS A 28 -2.77 -27.05 -18.37
N PHE A 29 -2.27 -28.26 -18.10
CA PHE A 29 -1.68 -28.60 -16.81
C PHE A 29 -0.50 -27.69 -16.48
N THR A 30 0.45 -27.50 -17.39
CA THR A 30 1.60 -26.61 -17.14
C THR A 30 1.20 -25.16 -16.86
N VAL A 31 0.14 -24.65 -17.50
CA VAL A 31 -0.38 -23.30 -17.26
C VAL A 31 -1.03 -23.20 -15.88
N LEU A 32 -1.84 -24.19 -15.49
CA LEU A 32 -2.50 -24.22 -14.18
C LEU A 32 -1.51 -24.33 -13.02
N TYR A 33 -0.45 -25.13 -13.17
CA TYR A 33 0.63 -25.22 -12.17
C TYR A 33 1.40 -23.91 -12.02
N ARG A 34 1.57 -23.14 -13.10
CA ARG A 34 2.20 -21.82 -13.03
C ARG A 34 1.28 -20.77 -12.41
N LYS A 35 -0.04 -20.90 -12.57
CA LYS A 35 -1.05 -19.99 -11.99
C LYS A 35 -1.04 -20.01 -10.46
N SER A 36 -0.95 -21.19 -9.83
CA SER A 36 -0.92 -21.30 -8.36
C SER A 36 0.33 -20.67 -7.75
N ALA A 37 1.50 -20.87 -8.37
CA ALA A 37 2.75 -20.23 -7.95
C ALA A 37 2.74 -18.70 -8.17
N LEU A 38 2.03 -18.21 -9.19
CA LEU A 38 1.89 -16.79 -9.47
C LEU A 38 0.93 -16.09 -8.49
N GLU A 39 -0.14 -16.77 -8.08
CA GLU A 39 -1.13 -16.23 -7.13
C GLU A 39 -0.54 -16.09 -5.72
N ALA A 40 0.31 -17.03 -5.30
CA ALA A 40 1.05 -16.93 -4.05
C ALA A 40 1.99 -15.70 -4.04
N GLN A 41 2.74 -15.49 -5.12
CA GLN A 41 3.59 -14.31 -5.28
C GLN A 41 2.79 -13.02 -5.31
N CYS A 42 1.66 -12.97 -6.02
CA CYS A 42 0.78 -11.79 -6.01
C CYS A 42 0.28 -11.43 -4.61
N LYS A 43 -0.02 -12.44 -3.76
CA LYS A 43 -0.43 -12.21 -2.38
C LYS A 43 0.69 -11.63 -1.53
N GLU A 44 1.91 -12.13 -1.71
CA GLU A 44 3.11 -11.63 -1.03
C GLU A 44 3.42 -10.18 -1.44
N TYR A 45 3.43 -9.88 -2.74
CA TYR A 45 3.63 -8.51 -3.24
C TYR A 45 2.54 -7.55 -2.74
N ASN A 46 1.28 -7.99 -2.70
CA ASN A 46 0.20 -7.16 -2.14
C ASN A 46 0.36 -6.88 -0.64
N ALA A 47 0.85 -7.86 0.13
CA ALA A 47 1.16 -7.68 1.54
C ALA A 47 2.27 -6.64 1.73
N GLN A 48 3.38 -6.76 0.97
CA GLN A 48 4.48 -5.80 1.00
C GLN A 48 4.02 -4.39 0.58
N ILE A 49 3.21 -4.26 -0.48
CA ILE A 49 2.66 -2.97 -0.90
C ILE A 49 1.79 -2.35 0.20
N THR A 50 0.99 -3.17 0.90
CA THR A 50 0.12 -2.69 1.97
C THR A 50 0.94 -2.20 3.16
N GLU A 51 1.97 -2.95 3.53
CA GLU A 51 2.89 -2.59 4.60
C GLU A 51 3.66 -1.30 4.28
N LEU A 52 4.27 -1.22 3.10
CA LEU A 52 4.99 -0.02 2.64
C LEU A 52 4.08 1.21 2.56
N LYS A 53 2.82 1.04 2.12
CA LYS A 53 1.83 2.15 2.12
C LYS A 53 1.49 2.61 3.54
N LYS A 54 1.38 1.68 4.49
CA LYS A 54 1.11 2.00 5.89
C LYS A 54 2.27 2.77 6.51
N GLU A 55 3.50 2.30 6.27
CA GLU A 55 4.72 2.97 6.74
C GLU A 55 4.81 4.38 6.16
N LYS A 56 4.65 4.52 4.83
CA LYS A 56 4.66 5.82 4.16
C LYS A 56 3.63 6.78 4.77
N LYS A 57 2.39 6.33 4.98
CA LYS A 57 1.35 7.16 5.58
C LYS A 57 1.74 7.64 6.98
N SER A 58 2.30 6.76 7.81
CA SER A 58 2.73 7.14 9.16
C SER A 58 3.88 8.16 9.15
N VAL A 59 4.81 8.04 8.19
CA VAL A 59 5.91 9.00 8.03
C VAL A 59 5.39 10.34 7.52
N ASP A 60 4.46 10.34 6.55
CA ASP A 60 3.84 11.55 6.03
C ASP A 60 3.06 12.29 7.13
N GLU A 61 2.29 11.58 7.96
CA GLU A 61 1.57 12.16 9.11
C GLU A 61 2.54 12.82 10.11
N ARG A 62 3.62 12.13 10.49
CA ARG A 62 4.66 12.70 11.37
C ARG A 62 5.34 13.91 10.75
N THR A 63 5.57 13.89 9.45
CA THR A 63 6.19 15.01 8.73
C THR A 63 5.29 16.24 8.77
N GLU A 64 3.99 16.07 8.58
CA GLU A 64 3.03 17.18 8.69
C GLU A 64 2.90 17.71 10.13
N GLU A 65 2.94 16.83 11.13
CA GLU A 65 3.02 17.24 12.54
C GLU A 65 4.28 18.04 12.83
N LEU A 66 5.44 17.59 12.33
CA LEU A 66 6.70 18.31 12.48
C LEU A 66 6.65 19.69 11.84
N LYS A 67 6.07 19.83 10.64
CA LYS A 67 5.90 21.14 9.99
C LYS A 67 4.99 22.08 10.78
N LYS A 68 3.93 21.55 11.39
CA LYS A 68 3.05 22.35 12.27
C LYS A 68 3.79 22.78 13.53
N PHE A 69 4.56 21.86 14.11
CA PHE A 69 5.38 22.15 15.28
C PHE A 69 6.42 23.22 14.95
N GLU A 70 7.18 23.07 13.87
CA GLU A 70 8.17 24.05 13.38
C GLU A 70 7.56 25.45 13.30
N LYS A 71 6.38 25.59 12.69
CA LYS A 71 5.65 26.86 12.64
C LYS A 71 5.24 27.38 14.01
N TYR A 72 4.83 26.50 14.92
CA TYR A 72 4.43 26.87 16.28
C TYR A 72 5.62 27.38 17.09
N VAL A 73 6.79 26.72 16.99
CA VAL A 73 8.00 27.13 17.73
C VAL A 73 8.47 28.52 17.29
N ASP A 74 8.22 28.88 16.04
CA ASP A 74 8.56 30.19 15.46
C ASP A 74 7.56 31.31 15.84
N THR A 75 6.49 31.00 16.57
CA THR A 75 5.52 32.01 17.01
C THR A 75 5.94 32.73 18.28
N ASP A 76 5.54 34.00 18.40
CA ASP A 76 5.72 34.81 19.60
C ASP A 76 5.07 34.14 20.84
N GLU A 77 3.95 33.41 20.66
CA GLU A 77 3.29 32.66 21.72
C GLU A 77 4.22 31.61 22.36
N TYR A 78 4.96 30.88 21.52
CA TYR A 78 5.93 29.91 22.01
C TYR A 78 7.09 30.59 22.75
N VAL A 79 7.60 31.70 22.21
CA VAL A 79 8.67 32.49 22.85
C VAL A 79 8.21 33.03 24.20
N GLU A 80 7.01 33.60 24.27
CA GLU A 80 6.41 34.09 25.52
C GLU A 80 6.22 32.98 26.55
N LYS A 81 5.73 31.81 26.12
CA LYS A 81 5.56 30.65 27.00
C LYS A 81 6.90 30.21 27.58
N ILE A 82 7.93 30.06 26.74
CA ILE A 82 9.28 29.70 27.19
C ILE A 82 9.87 30.79 28.08
N ALA A 83 9.66 32.07 27.79
CA ALA A 83 10.10 33.19 28.62
C ALA A 83 9.42 33.19 30.00
N ARG A 84 8.12 32.92 30.08
CA ARG A 84 7.40 32.74 31.36
C ARG A 84 7.92 31.52 32.13
N GLU A 85 8.01 30.36 31.48
CA GLU A 85 8.38 29.09 32.13
C GLU A 85 9.85 29.02 32.55
N ARG A 86 10.78 29.52 31.73
CA ARG A 86 12.22 29.40 31.97
C ARG A 86 12.83 30.61 32.66
N LEU A 87 12.33 31.81 32.36
CA LEU A 87 12.90 33.06 32.86
C LEU A 87 11.98 33.77 33.86
N GLY A 88 10.76 33.27 34.10
CA GLY A 88 9.80 33.89 35.00
C GLY A 88 9.34 35.28 34.54
N LEU A 89 9.51 35.60 33.25
CA LEU A 89 9.19 36.91 32.71
C LEU A 89 7.68 37.07 32.56
N VAL A 90 7.13 38.19 33.02
CA VAL A 90 5.72 38.56 32.89
C VAL A 90 5.58 39.97 32.34
N TYR A 91 4.43 40.29 31.75
CA TYR A 91 4.19 41.64 31.27
C TYR A 91 4.02 42.63 32.42
N LYS A 92 4.32 43.90 32.13
CA LYS A 92 4.20 44.99 33.11
C LYS A 92 2.74 45.14 33.54
N GLY A 93 2.44 44.81 34.81
CA GLY A 93 1.10 44.88 35.39
C GLY A 93 0.44 43.52 35.65
N GLU A 94 1.09 42.41 35.29
CA GLU A 94 0.64 41.05 35.65
C GLU A 94 1.11 40.66 37.07
N ILE A 95 0.29 39.91 37.80
CA ILE A 95 0.59 39.39 39.16
C ILE A 95 0.68 37.86 39.07
N ILE A 96 1.81 37.29 39.53
CA ILE A 96 2.01 35.83 39.60
C ILE A 96 1.42 35.31 40.91
N PHE A 97 0.58 34.27 40.84
CA PHE A 97 0.08 33.55 42.01
C PHE A 97 0.76 32.19 42.10
N GLU A 98 1.60 31.99 43.11
CA GLU A 98 2.15 30.68 43.45
C GLU A 98 1.23 30.01 44.51
N PRO A 99 0.75 28.78 44.30
CA PRO A 99 -0.03 28.06 45.30
C PRO A 99 0.85 27.64 46.49
N ASP A 100 0.38 27.86 47.71
CA ASP A 100 1.09 27.64 48.99
C ASP A 100 1.45 26.16 49.29
N ASP A 101 1.08 25.21 48.42
CA ASP A 101 1.19 23.77 48.66
C ASP A 101 2.56 23.14 48.33
N ALA A 102 3.58 23.96 48.06
CA ALA A 102 4.96 23.52 47.88
C ALA A 102 5.81 23.79 49.14
N LYS A 103 5.67 22.92 50.15
CA LYS A 103 6.65 22.77 51.25
C LYS A 103 7.14 21.33 51.32
#